data_AF-A0A914RMH1-F1
#
_entry.id   AF-A0A914RMH1-F1
#
_cell.length_a   1.000
_cell.length_b   1.000
_cell.length_c   1.000
_cell.angle_alpha   90.00
_cell.angle_beta   90.00
_cell.angle_gamma   90.00
#
_symmetry.space_group_name_H-M   'P 1'
#
loop_
_entity.id
_entity.type
_entity.pdbx_description
1 polymer ?
#
loop_
_entity_poly.entity_id
_entity_poly.type
_entity_poly.pdbx_seq_one_letter_code
_entity_poly.pdbx_strand_id
1 'polypeptide(L)'
;MCAFTTGLFNMLNFPAGVVPTGVVTQEDDEVLESEASFPVGYNLALWRLREAARNSKGMPIGVQVVTLPYEEEECLAVMEHIEALYNTA
;
A
#
# COMPACT_ATOMS: atom_id res chain seq x y z
N MET A 1 -10.45 2.60 2.98
CA MET A 1 -11.23 1.44 2.51
C MET A 1 -10.31 0.66 1.57
N CYS A 2 -9.89 -0.55 1.92
CA CYS A 2 -8.74 -1.23 1.28
C CYS A 2 -8.90 -1.44 -0.23
N ALA A 3 -10.13 -1.66 -0.70
CA ALA A 3 -10.42 -1.91 -2.10
C ALA A 3 -10.57 -0.62 -2.93
N PHE A 4 -10.58 0.57 -2.32
CA PHE A 4 -10.79 1.81 -3.05
C PHE A 4 -9.59 2.14 -3.94
N THR A 5 -8.37 1.96 -3.44
CA THR A 5 -7.13 2.30 -4.16
C THR A 5 -6.97 1.44 -5.41
N THR A 6 -7.29 0.16 -5.36
CA THR A 6 -7.26 -0.73 -6.53
C THR A 6 -8.50 -0.57 -7.42
N GLY A 7 -9.69 -0.48 -6.82
CA GLY A 7 -10.95 -0.37 -7.54
C GLY A 7 -11.07 0.91 -8.38
N LEU A 8 -10.45 2.01 -7.95
CA LEU A 8 -10.45 3.27 -8.71
C LEU A 8 -9.79 3.10 -10.08
N PHE A 9 -8.62 2.46 -10.14
CA PHE A 9 -7.89 2.30 -11.40
C PHE A 9 -8.48 1.21 -12.30
N ASN A 10 -9.17 0.22 -11.71
CA ASN A 10 -10.02 -0.68 -12.47
C ASN A 10 -11.14 0.08 -13.21
N MET A 11 -11.80 1.03 -12.53
CA MET A 11 -12.89 1.83 -13.13
C MET A 11 -12.40 2.76 -14.23
N LEU A 12 -11.20 3.32 -14.07
CA LEU A 12 -10.57 4.22 -15.04
C LEU A 12 -9.93 3.48 -16.22
N ASN A 13 -9.79 2.15 -16.12
CA ASN A 13 -9.07 1.32 -17.09
C ASN A 13 -7.61 1.77 -17.28
N PHE A 14 -6.92 2.02 -16.16
CA PHE A 14 -5.52 2.41 -16.14
C PHE A 14 -4.65 1.20 -15.79
N PRO A 15 -3.47 1.03 -16.40
CA PRO A 15 -2.51 0.02 -15.98
C PRO A 15 -2.11 0.27 -14.54
N ALA A 16 -2.16 -0.79 -13.72
CA ALA A 16 -1.77 -0.73 -12.32
C ALA A 16 -1.05 -2.01 -11.91
N GLY A 17 0.10 -1.88 -11.28
CA GLY A 17 0.89 -2.99 -10.74
C GLY A 17 1.30 -2.74 -9.28
N VAL A 18 1.78 -3.78 -8.61
CA VAL A 18 2.23 -3.69 -7.21
C VAL A 18 3.61 -4.32 -7.07
N VAL A 19 4.51 -3.62 -6.39
CA VAL A 19 5.88 -4.08 -6.09
C VAL A 19 6.09 -4.11 -4.58
N PRO A 20 6.63 -5.20 -4.00
CA PRO A 20 6.99 -5.24 -2.59
C PRO A 20 8.21 -4.34 -2.33
N THR A 21 8.13 -3.46 -1.34
CA THR A 21 9.18 -2.48 -1.01
C THR A 21 9.73 -2.62 0.40
N GLY A 22 9.24 -3.59 1.18
CA GLY A 22 9.75 -3.81 2.53
C GLY A 22 8.84 -4.67 3.37
N VAL A 23 9.07 -4.65 4.68
CA VAL A 23 8.26 -5.35 5.68
C VAL A 23 7.84 -4.40 6.78
N VAL A 24 6.71 -4.68 7.41
CA VAL A 24 6.22 -3.92 8.56
C VAL A 24 7.23 -4.00 9.70
N THR A 25 7.60 -2.84 10.24
CA THR A 25 8.48 -2.72 11.40
C THR A 25 7.68 -2.71 12.72
N GLN A 26 8.37 -2.84 13.84
CA GLN A 26 7.72 -2.71 15.16
C GLN A 26 7.15 -1.31 15.37
N GLU A 27 7.87 -0.30 14.89
CA GLU A 27 7.51 1.11 15.01
C GLU A 27 6.22 1.40 14.21
N ASP A 28 6.03 0.77 13.05
CA ASP A 28 4.81 0.89 12.26
C ASP A 28 3.57 0.36 13.01
N ASP A 29 3.69 -0.79 13.68
CA ASP A 29 2.61 -1.35 14.51
C ASP A 29 2.30 -0.41 15.71
N GLU A 30 3.31 0.18 16.35
CA GLU A 30 3.13 1.14 17.46
C GLU A 30 2.45 2.45 17.00
N VAL A 31 2.85 2.98 15.85
CA VAL A 31 2.25 4.17 15.23
C VAL A 31 0.80 3.91 14.85
N LEU A 32 0.49 2.72 14.34
CA LEU A 32 -0.87 2.32 14.00
C LEU A 32 -1.79 2.35 15.23
N GLU A 33 -1.31 1.96 16.42
CA GLU A 33 -2.10 1.95 17.66
C GLU A 33 -2.33 3.35 18.26
N SER A 34 -1.48 4.32 17.93
CA SER A 34 -1.61 5.69 18.41
C SER A 34 -2.80 6.43 17.78
N GLU A 35 -3.76 6.86 18.60
CA GLU A 35 -4.84 7.77 18.18
C GLU A 35 -4.33 9.14 17.72
N ALA A 36 -3.13 9.56 18.15
CA ALA A 36 -2.54 10.81 17.70
C ALA A 36 -2.04 10.71 16.26
N SER A 37 -1.55 9.53 15.85
CA SER A 37 -0.97 9.30 14.53
C SER A 37 -2.00 8.77 13.52
N PHE A 38 -2.92 7.92 13.96
CA PHE A 38 -3.99 7.35 13.14
C PHE A 38 -5.35 7.55 13.83
N PRO A 39 -5.96 8.74 13.77
CA PRO A 39 -7.21 9.00 14.48
C PRO A 39 -8.36 8.20 13.87
N VAL A 40 -8.89 7.24 14.63
CA VAL A 40 -10.01 6.39 14.19
C VAL A 40 -11.35 6.98 14.63
N GLY A 41 -11.38 7.55 15.84
CA GLY A 41 -12.59 8.09 16.45
C GLY A 41 -13.75 7.08 16.44
N TYR A 42 -14.93 7.51 16.02
CA TYR A 42 -16.14 6.66 15.92
C TYR A 42 -16.35 6.04 14.53
N ASN A 43 -15.38 6.14 13.63
CA ASN A 43 -15.51 5.60 12.28
C ASN A 43 -15.30 4.07 12.30
N LEU A 44 -16.40 3.33 12.23
CA LEU A 44 -16.39 1.86 12.29
C LEU A 44 -15.52 1.23 11.19
N ALA A 45 -15.42 1.84 10.01
CA ALA A 45 -14.61 1.32 8.92
C ALA A 45 -13.10 1.49 9.21
N LEU A 46 -12.69 2.65 9.72
CA LEU A 46 -11.30 2.89 10.13
C LEU A 46 -10.93 2.03 11.34
N TRP A 47 -11.86 1.81 12.27
CA TRP A 47 -11.66 0.95 13.42
C TRP A 47 -11.41 -0.50 13.01
N ARG A 48 -12.26 -1.04 12.12
CA ARG A 48 -12.06 -2.39 11.56
C ARG A 48 -10.76 -2.50 10.78
N LEU A 49 -10.38 -1.45 10.04
CA LEU A 49 -9.13 -1.41 9.28
C LEU A 49 -7.92 -1.48 10.20
N ARG A 50 -7.90 -0.66 11.25
CA ARG A 50 -6.85 -0.69 12.26
C ARG A 50 -6.77 -2.08 12.88
N GLU A 51 -7.88 -2.60 13.38
CA GLU A 51 -7.88 -3.88 14.11
C GLU A 51 -7.41 -5.05 13.23
N ALA A 52 -7.76 -5.04 11.94
CA ALA A 52 -7.29 -6.05 10.99
C ALA A 52 -5.81 -5.94 10.63
N ALA A 53 -5.19 -4.77 10.82
CA ALA A 53 -3.80 -4.50 10.48
C ALA A 53 -2.84 -4.59 11.68
N ARG A 54 -3.33 -4.83 12.91
CA ARG A 54 -2.48 -4.92 14.10
C ARG A 54 -1.60 -6.18 14.11
N ASN A 55 -0.45 -6.07 14.78
CA ASN A 55 0.54 -7.15 14.95
C ASN A 55 1.01 -7.70 13.60
N SER A 56 1.28 -6.80 12.66
CA SER A 56 1.60 -7.12 11.28
C SER A 56 3.10 -7.12 10.98
N LYS A 57 3.95 -6.87 11.99
CA LYS A 57 5.40 -6.93 11.88
C LYS A 57 5.91 -8.13 11.06
N GLY A 58 6.77 -7.83 10.09
CA GLY A 58 7.36 -8.82 9.19
C GLY A 58 6.49 -9.16 7.98
N MET A 59 5.24 -8.72 7.92
CA MET A 59 4.42 -8.85 6.70
C MET A 59 4.92 -7.89 5.61
N PRO A 60 4.84 -8.28 4.32
CA PRO A 60 5.32 -7.45 3.23
C PRO A 60 4.46 -6.20 3.04
N ILE A 61 5.12 -5.07 2.75
CA ILE A 61 4.49 -3.82 2.33
C ILE A 61 4.69 -3.66 0.83
N GLY A 62 3.60 -3.42 0.11
CA GLY A 62 3.62 -3.19 -1.34
C GLY A 62 3.25 -1.76 -1.71
N VAL A 63 3.86 -1.24 -2.76
CA VAL A 63 3.53 0.04 -3.38
C VAL A 63 2.81 -0.21 -4.70
N GLN A 64 1.72 0.53 -4.93
CA GLN A 64 0.98 0.49 -6.19
C GLN A 64 1.54 1.53 -7.17
N VAL A 65 1.89 1.09 -8.37
CA VAL A 65 2.33 1.92 -9.50
C VAL A 65 1.20 1.97 -10.51
N VAL A 66 0.90 3.16 -11.04
CA VAL A 66 -0.17 3.38 -12.01
C VAL A 66 0.30 4.34 -13.10
N THR A 67 0.01 4.02 -14.36
CA THR A 67 0.31 4.86 -15.53
C THR A 67 -0.96 5.23 -16.29
N LEU A 68 -0.84 5.99 -17.38
CA LEU A 68 -1.97 6.33 -18.25
C LEU A 68 -2.43 5.11 -19.07
N PRO A 69 -3.65 5.13 -19.64
CA PRO A 69 -4.12 4.07 -20.51
C PRO A 69 -3.14 3.78 -21.66
N TYR A 70 -2.91 2.49 -21.94
CA TYR A 70 -2.02 1.99 -22.99
C TYR A 70 -0.52 2.27 -22.79
N GLU A 71 -0.11 2.56 -21.55
CA GLU A 71 1.30 2.71 -21.15
C GLU A 71 1.72 1.58 -20.18
N GLU A 72 1.46 0.33 -20.55
CA GLU A 72 1.82 -0.85 -19.75
C GLU A 72 3.34 -1.02 -19.61
N GLU A 73 4.10 -0.72 -20.67
CA GLU A 73 5.56 -0.82 -20.67
C GLU A 73 6.19 0.18 -19.69
N GLU A 74 5.67 1.41 -19.62
CA GLU A 74 6.11 2.42 -18.65
C GLU A 74 5.76 1.99 -17.23
N CYS A 75 4.60 1.36 -17.03
CA CYS A 75 4.21 0.81 -15.73
C CYS A 75 5.25 -0.24 -15.26
N LEU A 76 5.61 -1.17 -16.16
CA LEU A 76 6.59 -2.21 -15.87
C LEU A 76 7.99 -1.64 -15.65
N ALA A 77 8.42 -0.66 -16.47
CA ALA A 77 9.71 -0.01 -16.32
C ALA A 77 9.85 0.65 -14.95
N VAL A 78 8.84 1.42 -14.51
CA VAL A 78 8.84 2.04 -13.17
C VAL A 78 8.83 0.98 -12.07
N MET A 79 8.06 -0.09 -12.22
CA MET A 79 8.05 -1.20 -11.26
C MET A 79 9.43 -1.85 -11.10
N GLU A 80 10.13 -2.11 -12.21
CA GLU A 80 11.50 -2.66 -12.20
C GLU A 80 12.48 -1.71 -11.49
N HIS A 81 12.37 -0.40 -11.72
CA HIS A 81 13.22 0.59 -11.05
C HIS A 81 12.97 0.63 -9.55
N ILE A 82 11.71 0.54 -9.12
CA ILE A 82 11.36 0.47 -7.70
C ILE A 82 11.91 -0.82 -7.09
N GLU A 83 11.69 -1.98 -7.75
CA GLU A 83 12.21 -3.26 -7.26
C GLU A 83 13.74 -3.23 -7.11
N ALA A 84 14.47 -2.67 -8.08
CA ALA A 84 15.92 -2.53 -8.00
C ALA A 84 16.37 -1.67 -6.80
N LEU A 85 15.66 -0.57 -6.50
CA LEU A 85 15.99 0.29 -5.35
C LEU A 85 15.78 -0.42 -4.00
N TYR A 86 14.73 -1.25 -3.89
CA TYR A 86 14.37 -1.90 -2.63
C TYR A 86 14.95 -3.30 -2.45
N ASN A 87 15.41 -3.96 -3.52
CA ASN A 87 16.08 -5.27 -3.47
C ASN A 87 17.61 -5.16 -3.26
N THR A 88 18.16 -3.94 -3.31
CA THR A 88 19.61 -3.69 -3.09
C THR A 88 19.92 -3.28 -1.64
N ALA A 89 18.94 -3.38 -0.71
CA ALA A 89 19.07 -3.01 0.70
C ALA A 89 18.98 -4.24 1.63
#